data_AF-A0A949TSJ2-F1
#
_entry.id   AF-A0A949TSJ2-F1
#
_cell.length_a   1.000
_cell.length_b   1.000
_cell.length_c   1.000
_cell.angle_alpha   90.00
_cell.angle_beta   90.00
_cell.angle_gamma   90.00
#
_symmetry.space_group_name_H-M   'P 1'
#
loop_
_entity.id
_entity.type
_entity.pdbx_description
1 polymer ?
#
loop_
_entity_poly.entity_id
_entity_poly.type
_entity_poly.pdbx_seq_one_letter_code
_entity_poly.pdbx_strand_id
1 'polypeptide(L)'
;MKPFSLSRSAEQRLGQIAGWTASNYGYDKALEYQDQLIDTLTALDGGELPDGKSCAPLLGAKHANRDVRYLMSGQHHIVYERQPDQIVVLDFIHRAMDLNRHLSLVGEELSKVDAAQERGSNPDRRRSNGL
;
A
#
# COMPACT_ATOMS: atom_id res chain seq x y z
N MET A 1 -2.01 7.35 18.13
CA MET A 1 -2.48 7.00 16.78
C MET A 1 -1.57 7.69 15.80
N LYS A 2 -0.64 6.95 15.19
CA LYS A 2 0.00 7.49 14.00
C LYS A 2 -1.04 7.43 12.88
N PRO A 3 -1.10 8.43 12.00
CA PRO A 3 -1.99 8.36 10.85
C PRO A 3 -1.54 7.19 9.97
N PHE A 4 -2.47 6.33 9.55
CA PHE A 4 -2.23 5.47 8.39
C PHE A 4 -2.74 6.17 7.15
N SER A 5 -2.02 6.03 6.04
CA SER A 5 -2.42 6.59 4.75
C SER A 5 -2.56 5.48 3.71
N LEU A 6 -3.53 5.62 2.81
CA LEU A 6 -3.70 4.71 1.69
C LEU A 6 -2.95 5.24 0.46
N SER A 7 -2.27 4.37 -0.26
CA SER A 7 -1.82 4.69 -1.62
C SER A 7 -3.03 4.82 -2.55
N ARG A 8 -2.86 5.50 -3.69
CA ARG A 8 -3.91 5.58 -4.71
C ARG A 8 -4.39 4.21 -5.17
N SER A 9 -3.48 3.25 -5.33
CA SER A 9 -3.80 1.88 -5.72
C SER A 9 -4.59 1.16 -4.62
N ALA A 10 -4.21 1.36 -3.36
CA ALA A 10 -4.94 0.83 -2.21
C ALA A 10 -6.36 1.39 -2.11
N GLU A 11 -6.56 2.70 -2.30
CA GLU A 11 -7.88 3.34 -2.30
C GLU A 11 -8.78 2.79 -3.41
N GLN A 12 -8.24 2.70 -4.64
CA GLN A 12 -8.99 2.17 -5.78
C GLN A 12 -9.40 0.72 -5.54
N ARG A 13 -8.49 -0.09 -5.00
CA ARG A 13 -8.79 -1.49 -4.74
C ARG A 13 -9.76 -1.68 -3.58
N LEU A 14 -9.65 -0.87 -2.53
CA LEU A 14 -10.61 -0.86 -1.44
C LEU A 14 -12.02 -0.55 -1.96
N GLY A 15 -12.16 0.42 -2.87
CA GLY A 15 -13.42 0.71 -3.55
C GLY A 15 -13.97 -0.45 -4.37
N GLN A 16 -13.10 -1.17 -5.10
CA GLN A 16 -13.49 -2.36 -5.86
C GLN A 16 -13.96 -3.50 -4.94
N ILE A 17 -13.23 -3.73 -3.83
CA ILE A 17 -13.59 -4.75 -2.84
C ILE A 17 -14.94 -4.40 -2.20
N ALA A 18 -15.14 -3.15 -1.76
CA ALA A 18 -16.40 -2.71 -1.17
C ALA A 18 -17.57 -2.86 -2.15
N GLY A 19 -17.40 -2.42 -3.41
CA GLY A 19 -18.43 -2.52 -4.44
C GLY A 19 -18.79 -3.97 -4.80
N TRP A 20 -17.80 -4.84 -4.93
CA TRP A 20 -18.03 -6.26 -5.18
C TRP A 20 -18.69 -6.94 -3.98
N THR A 21 -18.22 -6.69 -2.75
CA THR A 21 -18.81 -7.26 -1.53
C THR A 21 -20.27 -6.83 -1.37
N ALA A 22 -20.57 -5.54 -1.59
CA ALA A 22 -21.94 -5.03 -1.51
C ALA A 22 -22.86 -5.70 -2.55
N SER A 23 -22.35 -5.90 -3.77
CA SER A 23 -23.11 -6.51 -4.86
C SER A 23 -23.39 -8.00 -4.65
N ASN A 24 -22.47 -8.73 -4.01
CA ASN A 24 -22.55 -10.19 -3.86
C ASN A 24 -23.14 -10.63 -2.50
N TYR A 25 -22.89 -9.85 -1.43
CA TYR A 25 -23.24 -10.22 -0.06
C TYR A 25 -24.12 -9.18 0.65
N GLY A 26 -24.41 -8.05 0.00
CA GLY A 26 -25.19 -6.96 0.57
C GLY A 26 -24.35 -5.90 1.27
N TYR A 27 -24.96 -4.73 1.47
CA TYR A 27 -24.30 -3.53 1.97
C TYR A 27 -23.78 -3.69 3.41
N ASP A 28 -24.56 -4.32 4.29
CA ASP A 28 -24.16 -4.54 5.70
C ASP A 28 -22.87 -5.35 5.78
N LYS A 29 -22.69 -6.34 4.89
CA LYS A 29 -21.47 -7.13 4.82
C LYS A 29 -20.28 -6.34 4.26
N ALA A 30 -20.52 -5.36 3.40
CA ALA A 30 -19.46 -4.47 2.93
C ALA A 30 -18.97 -3.53 4.04
N LEU A 31 -19.88 -3.04 4.89
CA LEU A 31 -19.53 -2.23 6.06
C LEU A 31 -18.77 -3.03 7.12
N GLU A 32 -19.28 -4.21 7.52
CA GLU A 32 -18.58 -5.09 8.46
C GLU A 32 -17.16 -5.41 7.98
N TYR A 33 -17.00 -5.64 6.68
CA TYR A 33 -15.70 -5.92 6.09
C TYR A 33 -14.77 -4.71 6.08
N GLN A 34 -15.30 -3.50 5.85
CA GLN A 34 -14.55 -2.25 5.97
C GLN A 34 -14.06 -2.04 7.41
N ASP A 35 -14.95 -2.21 8.40
CA ASP A 35 -14.62 -2.06 9.82
C ASP A 35 -13.52 -3.05 10.23
N GLN A 36 -13.62 -4.31 9.77
CA GLN A 36 -12.58 -5.31 10.00
C GLN A 36 -11.19 -4.87 9.47
N LEU A 37 -11.13 -4.23 8.31
CA LEU A 37 -9.87 -3.72 7.76
C LEU A 37 -9.33 -2.55 8.58
N ILE A 38 -10.20 -1.64 9.02
CA ILE A 38 -9.83 -0.50 9.86
C ILE A 38 -9.31 -0.97 11.22
N ASP A 39 -10.00 -1.92 11.85
CA ASP A 39 -9.60 -2.51 13.13
C ASP A 39 -8.23 -3.19 13.01
N THR A 40 -7.99 -3.90 11.91
CA THR A 40 -6.70 -4.53 11.67
C THR A 40 -5.57 -3.49 11.56
N LEU A 41 -5.79 -2.41 10.81
CA LEU A 41 -4.80 -1.34 10.66
C LEU A 41 -4.55 -0.60 11.98
N THR A 42 -5.61 -0.39 12.76
CA THR A 42 -5.54 0.25 14.08
C THR A 42 -4.76 -0.61 15.07
N ALA A 43 -5.04 -1.91 15.12
CA ALA A 43 -4.32 -2.86 15.96
C ALA A 43 -2.86 -3.03 15.53
N LEU A 44 -2.57 -2.93 14.22
CA LEU A 44 -1.19 -2.90 13.71
C LEU A 44 -0.44 -1.63 14.14
N ASP A 45 -1.07 -0.46 14.12
CA ASP A 45 -0.47 0.80 14.62
C ASP A 45 -0.25 0.76 16.13
N GLY A 46 -1.21 0.20 16.87
CA GLY A 46 -1.14 0.06 18.33
C GLY A 46 -0.09 -0.96 18.81
N GLY A 47 0.49 -1.75 17.91
CA GLY A 47 1.40 -2.84 18.28
C GLY A 47 0.69 -4.03 18.92
N GLU A 48 -0.63 -4.11 18.78
CA GLU A 48 -1.46 -5.20 19.29
C GLU A 48 -1.38 -6.44 18.38
N LEU A 49 -1.02 -6.24 17.11
CA LEU A 49 -0.73 -7.30 16.17
C LEU A 49 0.77 -7.48 15.96
N PRO A 50 1.25 -8.73 15.82
CA PRO A 50 2.62 -8.98 15.40
C PRO A 50 2.84 -8.41 14.00
N ASP A 51 4.08 -8.00 13.75
CA ASP A 51 4.45 -7.50 12.43
C ASP A 51 4.20 -8.54 11.32
N GLY A 52 3.85 -8.02 10.15
CA GLY A 52 3.66 -8.82 8.95
C GLY A 52 4.97 -9.42 8.43
N LYS A 53 4.83 -10.33 7.47
CA LYS A 53 5.98 -10.94 6.78
C LYS A 53 6.63 -9.91 5.84
N SER A 54 7.96 -9.87 5.80
CA SER A 54 8.68 -8.95 4.91
C SER A 54 8.49 -9.31 3.43
N CYS A 55 8.26 -8.30 2.61
CA CYS A 55 8.20 -8.37 1.14
C CYS A 55 9.55 -8.07 0.47
N ALA A 56 10.60 -7.75 1.22
CA ALA A 56 11.88 -7.29 0.66
C ALA A 56 12.46 -8.19 -0.46
N PRO A 57 12.37 -9.55 -0.38
CA PRO A 57 12.85 -10.42 -1.46
C PRO A 57 12.04 -10.30 -2.76
N LEU A 58 10.78 -9.87 -2.67
CA LEU A 58 9.81 -9.88 -3.77
C LEU A 58 9.72 -8.53 -4.50
N LEU A 59 10.17 -7.45 -3.86
CA LEU A 59 10.14 -6.09 -4.44
C LEU A 59 11.34 -5.77 -5.32
N GLY A 60 12.31 -6.67 -5.41
CA GLY A 60 13.56 -6.50 -6.16
C GLY A 60 14.59 -5.63 -5.43
N ALA A 61 15.86 -5.76 -5.84
CA ALA A 61 17.00 -5.15 -5.15
C ALA A 61 16.91 -3.62 -5.00
N LYS A 62 16.20 -2.94 -5.90
CA LYS A 62 16.00 -1.47 -5.87
C LYS A 62 15.16 -1.01 -4.67
N HIS A 63 14.28 -1.87 -4.17
CA HIS A 63 13.33 -1.56 -3.09
C HIS A 63 13.62 -2.34 -1.80
N ALA A 64 14.75 -3.05 -1.74
CA ALA A 64 15.13 -3.87 -0.59
C ALA A 64 15.30 -3.07 0.72
N ASN A 65 15.54 -1.76 0.62
CA ASN A 65 15.68 -0.86 1.77
C ASN A 65 14.33 -0.38 2.35
N ARG A 66 13.21 -0.67 1.67
CA ARG A 66 11.87 -0.29 2.14
C ARG A 66 11.37 -1.37 3.10
N ASP A 67 10.85 -0.95 4.26
CA ASP A 67 10.25 -1.88 5.23
C ASP A 67 8.80 -2.22 4.82
N VAL A 68 8.69 -2.89 3.66
CA VAL A 68 7.40 -3.35 3.13
C VAL A 68 7.09 -4.73 3.67
N ARG A 69 5.88 -4.88 4.19
CA ARG A 69 5.39 -6.09 4.83
C ARG A 69 3.98 -6.40 4.35
N TYR A 70 3.57 -7.63 4.59
CA TYR A 70 2.18 -8.04 4.39
C TYR A 70 1.67 -8.86 5.57
N LEU A 71 0.39 -8.67 5.88
CA LEU A 71 -0.33 -9.50 6.84
C LEU A 71 -1.67 -9.93 6.27
N MET A 72 -2.30 -10.93 6.88
CA MET A 72 -3.61 -11.42 6.50
C MET A 72 -4.69 -10.79 7.37
N SER A 73 -5.73 -10.26 6.74
CA SER A 73 -7.00 -9.92 7.40
C SER A 73 -8.15 -10.54 6.62
N GLY A 74 -8.84 -11.50 7.25
CA GLY A 74 -9.90 -12.26 6.61
C GLY A 74 -9.44 -12.95 5.32
N GLN A 75 -9.91 -12.44 4.18
CA GLN A 75 -9.65 -13.01 2.84
C GLN A 75 -8.58 -12.23 2.04
N HIS A 76 -8.00 -11.17 2.61
CA HIS A 76 -7.07 -10.31 1.88
C HIS A 76 -5.74 -10.17 2.60
N HIS A 77 -4.67 -10.15 1.82
CA HIS A 77 -3.36 -9.69 2.22
C HIS A 77 -3.36 -8.16 2.20
N ILE A 78 -3.06 -7.54 3.34
CA ILE A 78 -2.82 -6.10 3.44
C ILE A 78 -1.32 -5.88 3.25
N VAL A 79 -0.93 -5.23 2.16
CA VAL A 79 0.46 -4.86 1.88
C VAL A 79 0.68 -3.43 2.36
N TYR A 80 1.66 -3.23 3.23
CA TYR A 80 1.94 -1.94 3.82
C TYR A 80 3.45 -1.70 3.95
N GLU A 81 3.83 -0.44 3.92
CA GLU A 81 5.17 0.02 4.27
C GLU A 81 5.14 0.64 5.66
N ARG A 82 6.08 0.22 6.51
CA ARG A 82 6.29 0.85 7.80
C ARG A 82 7.28 2.00 7.64
N GLN A 83 6.81 3.21 7.92
CA GLN A 83 7.64 4.40 8.00
C GLN A 83 7.86 4.80 9.47
N PRO A 84 8.87 5.61 9.79
CA PRO A 84 9.18 5.97 11.17
C PRO A 84 8.01 6.63 11.92
N ASP A 85 7.15 7.35 11.20
CA ASP A 85 6.07 8.20 11.71
C ASP A 85 4.66 7.72 11.31
N GLN A 86 4.54 6.80 10.35
CA GLN A 86 3.25 6.33 9.85
C GLN A 86 3.29 4.93 9.22
N ILE A 87 2.11 4.37 8.96
CA ILE A 87 1.93 3.16 8.15
C ILE A 87 1.32 3.58 6.81
N VAL A 88 1.95 3.21 5.71
CA VAL A 88 1.43 3.46 4.36
C VAL A 88 0.91 2.16 3.79
N VAL A 89 -0.41 2.05 3.60
CA VAL A 89 -1.00 0.87 2.96
C VAL A 89 -0.80 1.00 1.46
N LEU A 90 -0.03 0.07 0.89
CA LEU A 90 0.32 0.07 -0.52
C LEU A 90 -0.76 -0.59 -1.36
N ASP A 91 -1.33 -1.72 -0.90
CA ASP A 91 -2.32 -2.47 -1.66
C ASP A 91 -3.09 -3.50 -0.80
N PHE A 92 -4.23 -3.98 -1.31
CA PHE A 92 -5.02 -5.08 -0.75
C PHE A 92 -5.11 -6.22 -1.76
N ILE A 93 -4.62 -7.42 -1.46
CA ILE A 93 -4.58 -8.53 -2.42
C ILE A 93 -5.47 -9.66 -1.93
N HIS A 94 -6.48 -10.06 -2.70
CA HIS A 94 -7.33 -11.19 -2.32
C HIS A 94 -6.53 -12.50 -2.27
N ARG A 95 -6.80 -13.38 -1.30
CA ARG A 95 -6.04 -14.63 -1.07
C ARG A 95 -5.99 -15.57 -2.28
N ALA A 96 -6.98 -15.48 -3.16
CA ALA A 96 -7.09 -16.30 -4.36
C ALA A 96 -6.25 -15.75 -5.53
N MET A 97 -5.65 -14.57 -5.38
CA MET A 97 -4.76 -13.97 -6.36
C MET A 97 -3.31 -14.39 -6.10
N ASP A 98 -2.52 -14.48 -7.17
CA ASP A 98 -1.08 -14.75 -7.08
C ASP A 98 -0.36 -13.55 -6.43
N LEU A 99 -0.05 -13.71 -5.15
CA LEU A 99 0.60 -12.71 -4.31
C LEU A 99 1.96 -12.29 -4.87
N ASN A 100 2.78 -13.24 -5.35
CA ASN A 100 4.11 -12.95 -5.86
C ASN A 100 4.02 -12.11 -7.13
N ARG A 101 3.10 -12.47 -8.04
CA ARG A 101 2.87 -11.69 -9.27
C ARG A 101 2.44 -10.27 -8.96
N HIS A 102 1.58 -10.09 -7.96
CA HIS A 102 1.07 -8.77 -7.59
C HIS A 102 2.12 -7.89 -6.92
N LEU A 103 2.92 -8.47 -6.02
CA LEU A 103 4.01 -7.74 -5.36
C LEU A 103 5.06 -7.22 -6.34
N SER A 104 5.35 -7.98 -7.42
CA SER A 104 6.20 -7.51 -8.50
C SER A 104 5.62 -6.28 -9.23
N LEU A 105 4.30 -6.23 -9.45
CA LEU A 105 3.63 -5.07 -10.06
C LEU A 105 3.67 -3.84 -9.15
N VAL A 106 3.48 -4.03 -7.84
CA VAL A 106 3.64 -2.97 -6.84
C VAL A 106 5.07 -2.41 -6.88
N GLY A 107 6.09 -3.27 -6.93
CA GLY A 107 7.49 -2.83 -7.08
C GLY A 107 7.75 -2.03 -8.36
N GLU A 108 7.11 -2.39 -9.48
CA GLU A 108 7.20 -1.64 -10.74
C GLU A 108 6.51 -0.27 -10.64
N GLU A 109 5.35 -0.20 -9.96
CA GLU A 109 4.61 1.04 -9.76
C GLU A 109 5.37 2.01 -8.84
N LEU A 110 5.93 1.52 -7.73
CA LEU A 110 6.81 2.31 -6.85
C LEU A 110 7.99 2.88 -7.63
N SER A 111 8.59 2.10 -8.53
CA SER A 111 9.70 2.56 -9.38
C SER A 111 9.31 3.71 -10.32
N LYS A 112 8.04 3.78 -10.77
CA LYS A 112 7.52 4.84 -11.64
C LYS A 112 7.25 6.12 -10.85
N VAL A 113 6.77 6.01 -9.62
CA VAL A 113 6.55 7.15 -8.71
C VAL A 113 7.89 7.81 -8.38
N ASP A 114 8.91 7.03 -8.02
CA ASP A 114 10.26 7.55 -7.75
C ASP A 114 10.83 8.29 -8.98
N ALA A 115 10.69 7.70 -10.18
CA ALA A 115 11.16 8.30 -11.42
C ALA A 115 10.41 9.59 -11.80
N ALA A 116 9.13 9.72 -11.42
CA ALA A 116 8.35 10.94 -11.63
C ALA A 116 8.78 12.06 -10.66
N GLN A 117 9.13 11.73 -9.41
CA GLN A 117 9.66 12.68 -8.44
C GLN A 117 11.06 13.20 -8.82
N GLU A 118 11.92 12.35 -9.38
CA GLU A 118 13.25 12.77 -9.85
C GLU A 118 13.18 13.71 -11.07
N ARG A 119 12.18 13.57 -11.94
CA ARG A 119 11.96 14.49 -13.07
C ARG A 119 11.39 15.85 -12.66
N GLY A 120 10.75 15.93 -11.50
CA GLY A 120 10.24 17.20 -10.93
C GLY A 120 11.30 18.02 -10.19
N SER A 121 12.42 17.40 -9.79
CA SER A 121 13.51 18.06 -9.06
C SER A 121 14.69 18.37 -9.99
N ASN A 122 14.47 19.18 -11.04
CA ASN A 122 15.58 19.80 -11.77
C ASN A 122 15.73 21.27 -11.34
N PRO A 123 16.71 21.64 -10.50
CA PRO A 123 16.94 23.02 -10.09
C PRO A 123 17.71 23.85 -11.14
N ASP A 124 17.99 23.32 -12.34
CA ASP A 124 18.92 23.95 -13.28
C ASP A 124 18.28 25.01 -14.20
N ARG A 125 17.85 26.13 -13.58
CA ARG A 125 17.41 27.35 -14.29
C ARG A 125 18.03 28.62 -13.71
N ARG A 126 19.36 28.69 -13.61
CA ARG A 126 20.16 29.93 -13.67
C ARG A 126 21.54 29.51 -14.20
N ARG A 127 22.11 30.01 -15.29
CA ARG A 127 22.18 31.33 -15.95
C ARG A 127 22.45 31.03 -17.43
N SER A 128 22.04 31.82 -18.43
CA SER A 128 22.61 33.12 -18.77
C SER A 128 21.97 33.61 -20.08
N ASN A 129 21.42 34.84 -20.11
CA ASN A 129 21.62 35.75 -21.25
C ASN A 129 21.10 37.18 -20.98
N GLY A 130 21.95 38.16 -21.27
CA GLY A 130 21.64 39.59 -21.49
C GLY A 130 21.33 40.40 -20.22
N LEU A 131 21.92 41.55 -19.94
CA LEU A 131 22.74 42.51 -20.69
C LEU A 131 23.65 43.23 -19.68
#